data_AF-A0A6B8N041-F1
#
_entry.id   AF-A0A6B8N041-F1
#
_cell.length_a   1.000
_cell.length_b   1.000
_cell.length_c   1.000
_cell.angle_alpha   90.00
_cell.angle_beta   90.00
_cell.angle_gamma   90.00
#
_symmetry.space_group_name_H-M   'P 1'
#
loop_
_entity.id
_entity.type
_entity.pdbx_description
1 polymer ?
#
loop_
_entity_poly.entity_id
_entity_poly.type
_entity_poly.pdbx_seq_one_letter_code
_entity_poly.pdbx_strand_id
1 'polypeptide(L)'
;MIVKERVIAPSGLKVNVFSPNYFFRQGVIEWVKQMPAAHSSKGAQEISVLHFADNFYQLEWSRRPKLPAGKVVIVVNTRQLSELSGIFYGDRVSIISDNSSMLALSEAINQLQDCDDEPQAANEDILLTFGELAFMWGYLQRGHVGGNAKQNSRYKRNVMKKLGVQTEVGLLTKFQLLYLLDMTSRQKKIRIRSNKRSTGVRESLALSLLPETLKKRRPRQRIMQ
;
A
#
# COMPACT_ATOMS: atom_id res chain seq x y z
N MET A 1 -11.24 -8.53 12.50
CA MET A 1 -12.11 -8.55 11.30
C MET A 1 -12.49 -7.13 10.94
N ILE A 2 -12.27 -6.70 9.69
CA ILE A 2 -12.71 -5.38 9.19
C ILE A 2 -14.20 -5.48 8.84
N VAL A 3 -15.03 -4.63 9.43
CA VAL A 3 -16.48 -4.56 9.17
C VAL A 3 -16.74 -3.46 8.14
N LYS A 4 -17.64 -3.74 7.18
CA LYS A 4 -18.15 -2.76 6.21
C LYS A 4 -19.49 -2.22 6.68
N GLU A 5 -19.60 -0.91 6.83
CA GLU A 5 -20.86 -0.20 7.05
C GLU A 5 -21.07 0.82 5.92
N ARG A 6 -22.32 1.04 5.50
CA ARG A 6 -22.65 2.00 4.46
C ARG A 6 -23.62 3.03 5.02
N VAL A 7 -23.34 4.29 4.76
CA VAL A 7 -24.19 5.43 5.13
C VAL A 7 -24.37 6.35 3.93
N ILE A 8 -25.53 6.98 3.82
CA ILE A 8 -25.87 7.92 2.77
C ILE A 8 -26.15 9.27 3.43
N ALA A 9 -25.39 10.28 3.04
CA ALA A 9 -25.59 11.65 3.50
C ALA A 9 -26.89 12.24 2.94
N PRO A 10 -27.48 13.27 3.57
CA PRO A 10 -28.56 14.06 2.98
C PRO A 10 -28.22 14.65 1.61
N SER A 11 -26.95 14.92 1.35
CA SER A 11 -26.42 15.35 0.05
C SER A 11 -26.42 14.28 -1.05
N GLY A 12 -26.78 13.03 -0.72
CA GLY A 12 -26.71 11.89 -1.63
C GLY A 12 -25.33 11.23 -1.73
N LEU A 13 -24.32 11.75 -1.02
CA LEU A 13 -22.99 11.12 -0.92
C LEU A 13 -23.10 9.76 -0.22
N LYS A 14 -22.62 8.70 -0.87
CA LYS A 14 -22.53 7.35 -0.31
C LYS A 14 -21.14 7.15 0.29
N VAL A 15 -21.07 6.90 1.59
CA VAL A 15 -19.81 6.60 2.28
C VAL A 15 -19.83 5.15 2.75
N ASN A 16 -18.85 4.37 2.29
CA ASN A 16 -18.59 3.02 2.79
C ASN A 16 -17.45 3.07 3.81
N VAL A 17 -17.69 2.67 5.05
CA VAL A 17 -16.67 2.65 6.11
C VAL A 17 -16.22 1.21 6.34
N PHE A 18 -14.91 0.97 6.20
CA PHE A 18 -14.23 -0.29 6.43
C PHE A 18 -13.32 -0.14 7.64
N SER A 19 -13.75 -0.61 8.81
CA SER A 19 -12.98 -0.46 10.05
C SER A 19 -13.25 -1.62 11.01
N PRO A 20 -12.24 -2.09 11.75
CA PRO A 20 -12.47 -2.99 12.89
C PRO A 20 -13.00 -2.24 14.12
N ASN A 21 -12.73 -0.94 14.26
CA ASN A 21 -13.11 -0.13 15.42
C ASN A 21 -14.56 0.38 15.32
N TYR A 22 -15.42 -0.04 16.25
CA TYR A 22 -16.84 0.34 16.32
C TYR A 22 -17.05 1.84 16.50
N PHE A 23 -16.35 2.47 17.46
CA PHE A 23 -16.50 3.90 17.75
C PHE A 23 -16.09 4.76 16.56
N PHE A 24 -15.02 4.38 15.86
CA PHE A 24 -14.62 5.04 14.63
C PHE A 24 -15.74 4.97 13.57
N ARG A 25 -16.35 3.79 13.36
CA ARG A 25 -17.44 3.64 12.39
C ARG A 25 -18.64 4.51 12.75
N GLN A 26 -19.08 4.47 14.00
CA GLN A 26 -20.20 5.28 14.48
C GLN A 26 -19.90 6.78 14.35
N GLY A 27 -18.68 7.22 14.68
CA GLY A 27 -18.26 8.61 14.51
C GLY A 27 -18.34 9.08 13.06
N VAL A 28 -17.88 8.26 12.11
CA VAL A 28 -18.02 8.57 10.68
C VAL A 28 -19.49 8.57 10.24
N ILE A 29 -20.29 7.61 10.70
CA ILE A 29 -21.72 7.54 10.35
C ILE A 29 -22.46 8.78 10.82
N GLU A 30 -22.30 9.18 12.08
CA GLU A 30 -22.97 10.34 12.63
C GLU A 30 -22.51 11.63 11.94
N TRP A 31 -21.22 11.75 11.65
CA TRP A 31 -20.71 12.87 10.86
C TRP A 31 -21.29 12.94 9.44
N VAL A 32 -21.41 11.80 8.73
CA VAL A 32 -22.03 11.76 7.39
C VAL A 32 -23.50 12.18 7.44
N LYS A 33 -24.25 11.78 8.48
CA LYS A 33 -25.65 12.19 8.66
C LYS A 33 -25.80 13.69 8.90
N GLN A 34 -24.81 14.30 9.56
CA GLN A 34 -24.79 15.74 9.87
C GLN A 34 -24.31 16.60 8.69
N MET A 35 -23.87 15.99 7.58
CA MET A 35 -23.47 16.75 6.40
C MET A 35 -24.65 17.58 5.85
N PRO A 36 -24.43 18.87 5.56
CA PRO A 36 -25.47 19.69 4.95
C PRO A 36 -25.90 19.10 3.60
N ALA A 37 -27.18 19.26 3.27
CA ALA A 37 -27.70 18.90 1.96
C ALA A 37 -27.00 19.77 0.89
N ALA A 38 -26.05 19.17 0.17
CA ALA A 38 -25.38 19.86 -0.92
C ALA A 38 -26.36 20.05 -2.08
N HIS A 39 -26.33 21.23 -2.71
CA HIS A 39 -27.03 21.51 -3.97
C HIS A 39 -26.26 20.93 -5.17
N SER A 40 -25.50 19.84 -4.97
CA SER A 40 -24.57 19.33 -5.96
C SER A 40 -25.31 18.60 -7.08
N SER A 41 -25.16 19.13 -8.29
CA SER A 41 -25.64 18.59 -9.57
C SER A 41 -24.87 17.37 -10.06
N LYS A 42 -23.80 16.94 -9.37
CA LYS A 42 -23.05 15.73 -9.69
C LYS A 42 -23.67 14.56 -8.95
N GLY A 43 -24.30 13.64 -9.68
CA GLY A 43 -25.06 12.50 -9.16
C GLY A 43 -24.35 11.66 -8.08
N ALA A 44 -25.12 10.84 -7.37
CA ALA A 44 -24.70 10.12 -6.16
C ALA A 44 -23.28 9.52 -6.22
N GLN A 45 -22.33 10.22 -5.60
CA GLN A 45 -20.92 9.82 -5.54
C GLN A 45 -20.69 8.79 -4.43
N GLU A 46 -19.72 7.90 -4.63
CA GLU A 46 -19.37 6.87 -3.66
C GLU A 46 -17.90 6.99 -3.25
N ILE A 47 -17.67 7.12 -1.93
CA ILE A 47 -16.35 7.19 -1.31
C ILE A 47 -16.20 6.07 -0.30
N SER A 48 -15.02 5.47 -0.23
CA SER A 48 -14.70 4.46 0.78
C SER A 48 -13.70 4.99 1.79
N VAL A 49 -13.99 4.84 3.07
CA VAL A 49 -13.08 5.14 4.19
C VAL A 49 -12.54 3.82 4.71
N LEU A 50 -11.23 3.59 4.59
CA LEU A 50 -10.55 2.40 5.08
C LEU A 50 -9.72 2.77 6.30
N HIS A 51 -10.04 2.22 7.46
CA HIS A 51 -9.37 2.54 8.72
C HIS A 51 -8.64 1.32 9.29
N PHE A 52 -7.37 1.53 9.64
CA PHE A 52 -6.57 0.54 10.36
C PHE A 52 -6.33 1.03 11.78
N ALA A 53 -7.01 0.41 12.76
CA ALA A 53 -6.90 0.80 14.16
C ALA A 53 -5.48 0.63 14.73
N ASP A 54 -4.71 -0.31 14.18
CA ASP A 54 -3.33 -0.56 14.59
C ASP A 54 -2.52 -1.21 13.46
N ASN A 55 -1.23 -1.41 13.75
CA ASN A 55 -0.27 -2.08 12.86
C ASN A 55 -0.65 -3.52 12.53
N PHE A 56 -1.38 -4.22 13.40
CA PHE A 56 -1.82 -5.59 13.16
C PHE A 56 -2.82 -5.64 12.01
N TYR A 57 -3.85 -4.78 12.03
CA TYR A 57 -4.85 -4.72 10.96
C TYR A 57 -4.24 -4.28 9.62
N GLN A 58 -3.30 -3.33 9.64
CA GLN A 58 -2.59 -2.91 8.43
C GLN A 58 -1.75 -4.05 7.84
N LEU A 59 -1.01 -4.78 8.69
CA LEU A 59 -0.19 -5.92 8.26
C LEU A 59 -1.05 -7.10 7.78
N GLU A 60 -2.22 -7.32 8.40
CA GLU A 60 -3.16 -8.35 7.95
C GLU A 60 -3.70 -8.00 6.55
N TRP A 61 -4.12 -6.75 6.35
CA TRP A 61 -4.63 -6.27 5.06
C TRP A 61 -3.57 -6.33 3.96
N SER A 62 -2.32 -5.96 4.26
CA SER A 62 -1.24 -5.93 3.27
C SER A 62 -0.88 -7.29 2.68
N ARG A 63 -1.26 -8.40 3.34
CA ARG A 63 -1.08 -9.77 2.80
C ARG A 63 -1.96 -10.04 1.57
N ARG A 64 -3.10 -9.37 1.46
CA ARG A 64 -4.05 -9.48 0.34
C ARG A 64 -4.69 -8.11 0.09
N PRO A 65 -3.88 -7.12 -0.33
CA PRO A 65 -4.32 -5.75 -0.31
C PRO A 65 -5.30 -5.52 -1.46
N LYS A 66 -6.53 -5.15 -1.11
CA LYS A 66 -7.58 -4.82 -2.07
C LYS A 66 -8.19 -3.49 -1.67
N LEU A 67 -8.18 -2.54 -2.60
CA LEU A 67 -8.88 -1.27 -2.44
C LEU A 67 -10.32 -1.40 -2.96
N PRO A 68 -11.30 -0.82 -2.27
CA PRO A 68 -12.64 -0.62 -2.81
C PRO A 68 -12.61 0.18 -4.12
N ALA A 69 -13.55 -0.06 -5.03
CA ALA A 69 -13.70 0.74 -6.24
C ALA A 69 -13.99 2.22 -5.91
N GLY A 70 -13.60 3.14 -6.80
CA GLY A 70 -13.77 4.58 -6.59
C GLY A 70 -12.73 5.22 -5.67
N LYS A 71 -13.04 6.42 -5.17
CA LYS A 71 -12.17 7.24 -4.31
C LYS A 71 -12.10 6.65 -2.89
N VAL A 72 -10.89 6.58 -2.33
CA VAL A 72 -10.62 5.94 -1.04
C VAL A 72 -9.85 6.90 -0.13
N VAL A 73 -10.32 7.07 1.10
CA VAL A 73 -9.55 7.69 2.18
C VAL A 73 -9.06 6.59 3.10
N ILE A 74 -7.75 6.52 3.32
CA ILE A 74 -7.12 5.60 4.27
C ILE A 74 -6.82 6.38 5.55
N VAL A 75 -7.38 5.93 6.67
CA VAL A 75 -7.19 6.53 8.00
C VAL A 75 -6.32 5.62 8.85
N VAL A 76 -5.21 6.16 9.34
CA VAL A 76 -4.19 5.40 10.07
C VAL A 76 -3.55 6.25 11.15
N ASN A 77 -2.84 5.65 12.10
CA ASN A 77 -2.04 6.43 13.04
C ASN A 77 -0.80 7.08 12.39
N THR A 78 -0.20 8.04 13.08
CA THR A 78 0.97 8.79 12.59
C THR A 78 2.15 7.88 12.22
N ARG A 79 2.35 6.77 12.95
CA ARG A 79 3.43 5.82 12.66
C ARG A 79 3.16 5.06 11.36
N GLN A 80 1.96 4.56 11.19
CA GLN A 80 1.49 3.88 9.98
C GLN A 80 1.51 4.79 8.74
N LEU A 81 1.14 6.06 8.91
CA LEU A 81 1.16 7.06 7.85
C LEU A 81 2.55 7.14 7.20
N SER A 82 3.61 7.16 8.02
CA SER A 82 4.99 7.18 7.53
C SER A 82 5.34 5.93 6.72
N GLU A 83 4.79 4.76 7.08
CA GLU A 83 5.04 3.50 6.39
C GLU A 83 4.32 3.44 5.03
N LEU A 84 3.09 3.95 4.96
CA LEU A 84 2.29 4.02 3.73
C LEU A 84 2.71 5.15 2.79
N SER A 85 3.51 6.10 3.27
CA SER A 85 4.02 7.22 2.49
C SER A 85 4.71 6.76 1.21
N GLY A 86 4.32 7.36 0.09
CA GLY A 86 4.89 7.09 -1.22
C GLY A 86 4.59 5.70 -1.79
N ILE A 87 3.59 4.98 -1.28
CA ILE A 87 3.03 3.79 -1.93
C ILE A 87 1.94 4.21 -2.94
N PHE A 88 1.06 5.09 -2.51
CA PHE A 88 -0.07 5.57 -3.30
C PHE A 88 0.31 6.88 -3.97
N TYR A 89 0.11 6.96 -5.29
CA TYR A 89 0.18 8.20 -6.06
C TYR A 89 -1.09 8.33 -6.88
N GLY A 90 -1.61 9.55 -6.94
CA GLY A 90 -2.79 9.89 -7.70
C GLY A 90 -4.01 10.32 -6.87
N ASP A 91 -5.02 10.71 -7.59
CA ASP A 91 -6.32 11.30 -7.25
C ASP A 91 -7.33 10.34 -6.60
N ARG A 92 -7.01 9.04 -6.53
CA ARG A 92 -7.92 8.01 -6.01
C ARG A 92 -7.76 7.76 -4.51
N VAL A 93 -6.56 7.95 -3.95
CA VAL A 93 -6.27 7.56 -2.56
C VAL A 93 -5.70 8.74 -1.79
N SER A 94 -6.41 9.17 -0.75
CA SER A 94 -5.88 10.10 0.26
C SER A 94 -5.58 9.33 1.54
N ILE A 95 -4.53 9.73 2.26
CA ILE A 95 -4.15 9.10 3.53
C ILE A 95 -4.09 10.19 4.59
N ILE A 96 -4.83 9.99 5.68
CA ILE A 96 -4.89 10.92 6.81
C ILE A 96 -4.56 10.23 8.12
N SER A 97 -4.18 11.02 9.13
CA SER A 97 -3.97 10.51 10.48
C SER A 97 -5.32 10.30 11.18
N ASP A 98 -5.43 9.29 12.03
CA ASP A 98 -6.55 9.09 12.96
C ASP A 98 -6.64 10.17 14.05
N ASN A 99 -5.51 10.78 14.41
CA ASN A 99 -5.41 11.97 15.25
C ASN A 99 -5.93 13.24 14.58
N SER A 100 -6.23 13.19 13.28
CA SER A 100 -6.78 14.32 12.57
C SER A 100 -8.27 14.51 12.93
N SER A 101 -8.72 15.75 12.95
CA SER A 101 -10.13 16.06 13.20
C SER A 101 -11.03 15.55 12.08
N MET A 102 -12.34 15.45 12.33
CA MET A 102 -13.33 15.14 11.28
C MET A 102 -13.33 16.19 10.15
N LEU A 103 -12.81 17.41 10.41
CA LEU A 103 -12.57 18.40 9.36
C LEU A 103 -11.51 17.91 8.36
N ALA A 104 -10.43 17.28 8.82
CA ALA A 104 -9.41 16.72 7.92
C ALA A 104 -9.95 15.58 7.05
N LEU A 105 -10.87 14.76 7.59
CA LEU A 105 -11.59 13.77 6.79
C LEU A 105 -12.47 14.43 5.72
N SER A 106 -13.14 15.53 6.09
CA SER A 106 -13.94 16.34 5.16
C SER A 106 -13.08 16.93 4.04
N GLU A 107 -11.95 17.53 4.40
CA GLU A 107 -10.98 18.12 3.47
C GLU A 107 -10.39 17.07 2.53
N ALA A 108 -9.99 15.91 3.05
CA ALA A 108 -9.48 14.81 2.24
C ALA A 108 -10.53 14.31 1.23
N ILE A 109 -11.79 14.25 1.65
CA ILE A 109 -12.90 13.88 0.77
C ILE A 109 -13.11 14.93 -0.32
N ASN A 110 -13.16 16.22 0.04
CA ASN A 110 -13.34 17.30 -0.92
C ASN A 110 -12.16 17.38 -1.91
N GLN A 111 -10.92 17.25 -1.44
CA GLN A 111 -9.73 17.20 -2.29
C GLN A 111 -9.77 16.03 -3.28
N LEU A 112 -10.19 14.85 -2.81
CA LEU A 112 -10.38 13.71 -3.70
C LEU A 112 -11.48 14.02 -4.72
N GLN A 113 -12.56 14.72 -4.34
CA GLN A 113 -13.65 15.10 -5.25
C GLN A 113 -13.22 16.10 -6.34
N ASP A 114 -12.37 17.07 -5.98
CA ASP A 114 -11.94 18.18 -6.82
C ASP A 114 -10.69 17.89 -7.67
N CYS A 115 -9.98 16.79 -7.42
CA CYS A 115 -8.87 16.39 -8.29
C CYS A 115 -9.37 15.99 -9.68
N ASP A 116 -9.01 16.79 -10.68
CA ASP A 116 -8.95 16.38 -12.08
C ASP A 116 -7.76 15.41 -12.28
N ASP A 117 -7.86 14.58 -13.32
CA ASP A 117 -7.02 13.41 -13.65
C ASP A 117 -5.57 13.79 -14.08
N GLU A 118 -4.94 14.75 -13.41
CA GLU A 118 -3.58 15.20 -13.71
C GLU A 118 -2.55 14.16 -13.20
N PRO A 119 -1.71 13.61 -14.10
CA PRO A 119 -0.74 12.59 -13.74
C PRO A 119 0.39 13.19 -12.90
N GLN A 120 0.34 12.98 -11.58
CA GLN A 120 1.50 13.22 -10.72
C GLN A 120 2.68 12.35 -11.17
N ALA A 121 3.85 12.97 -11.30
CA ALA A 121 5.07 12.36 -11.81
C ALA A 121 5.37 11.03 -11.09
N ALA A 122 5.61 9.99 -11.89
CA ALA A 122 5.99 8.68 -11.38
C ALA A 122 7.31 8.79 -10.61
N ASN A 123 7.24 8.61 -9.29
CA ASN A 123 8.46 8.56 -8.48
C ASN A 123 9.33 7.36 -8.88
N GLU A 124 10.64 7.53 -8.74
CA GLU A 124 11.67 6.53 -9.04
C GLU A 124 11.36 5.16 -8.43
N ASP A 125 11.53 4.10 -9.23
CA ASP A 125 11.36 2.72 -8.80
C ASP A 125 12.33 2.33 -7.68
N ILE A 126 11.89 1.41 -6.83
CA ILE A 126 12.71 0.89 -5.74
C ILE A 126 13.60 -0.23 -6.29
N LEU A 127 14.90 0.01 -6.30
CA LEU A 127 15.89 -0.93 -6.83
C LEU A 127 16.39 -1.90 -5.75
N LEU A 128 15.93 -3.15 -5.78
CA LEU A 128 16.45 -4.23 -4.94
C LEU A 128 17.45 -5.09 -5.72
N THR A 129 18.50 -5.56 -5.06
CA THR A 129 19.34 -6.63 -5.60
C THR A 129 18.59 -7.95 -5.56
N PHE A 130 19.04 -8.92 -6.35
CA PHE A 130 18.44 -10.24 -6.36
C PHE A 130 18.45 -10.93 -4.98
N GLY A 131 19.57 -10.82 -4.26
CA GLY A 131 19.71 -11.35 -2.90
C GLY A 131 18.79 -10.67 -1.88
N GLU A 132 18.59 -9.36 -1.98
CA GLU A 132 17.64 -8.63 -1.14
C GLU A 132 16.19 -9.05 -1.43
N LEU A 133 15.83 -9.23 -2.71
CA LEU A 133 14.50 -9.69 -3.09
C LEU A 133 14.23 -11.10 -2.57
N ALA A 134 15.14 -12.04 -2.78
CA ALA A 134 14.99 -13.41 -2.31
C ALA A 134 15.00 -13.52 -0.77
N PHE A 135 15.79 -12.68 -0.10
CA PHE A 135 15.71 -12.52 1.35
C PHE A 135 14.30 -12.13 1.77
N MET A 136 13.71 -11.10 1.16
CA MET A 136 12.36 -10.65 1.51
C MET A 136 11.29 -11.72 1.30
N TRP A 137 11.37 -12.49 0.21
CA TRP A 137 10.44 -13.59 -0.04
C TRP A 137 10.58 -14.73 0.96
N GLY A 138 11.82 -15.14 1.26
CA GLY A 138 12.05 -16.16 2.29
C GLY A 138 11.58 -15.69 3.67
N TYR A 139 11.83 -14.42 3.99
CA TYR A 139 11.44 -13.80 5.26
C TYR A 139 9.91 -13.75 5.41
N LEU A 140 9.18 -13.40 4.33
CA LEU A 140 7.73 -13.39 4.31
C LEU A 140 7.10 -14.78 4.49
N GLN A 141 7.70 -15.82 3.90
CA GLN A 141 7.14 -17.18 3.93
C GLN A 141 7.43 -17.92 5.23
N ARG A 142 8.61 -17.70 5.82
CA ARG A 142 9.13 -18.55 6.90
C ARG A 142 9.42 -17.78 8.19
N GLY A 143 9.30 -16.46 8.21
CA GLY A 143 9.72 -15.60 9.33
C GLY A 143 11.25 -15.54 9.54
N HIS A 144 12.00 -16.48 8.96
CA HIS A 144 13.44 -16.51 8.94
C HIS A 144 13.94 -17.03 7.59
N VAL A 145 15.09 -16.53 7.15
CA VAL A 145 15.81 -17.09 6.00
C VAL A 145 16.95 -17.92 6.54
N GLY A 146 17.02 -19.20 6.21
CA GLY A 146 18.17 -20.05 6.56
C GLY A 146 19.47 -19.49 5.96
N GLY A 147 20.61 -19.76 6.59
CA GLY A 147 21.93 -19.31 6.11
C GLY A 147 22.62 -18.30 7.03
N ASN A 148 23.51 -17.48 6.45
CA ASN A 148 24.39 -16.59 7.19
C ASN A 148 23.62 -15.40 7.83
N ALA A 149 23.49 -15.41 9.15
CA ALA A 149 22.79 -14.39 9.93
C ALA A 149 23.32 -12.96 9.70
N LYS A 150 24.64 -12.78 9.55
CA LYS A 150 25.26 -11.47 9.26
C LYS A 150 24.82 -10.94 7.90
N GLN A 151 24.73 -11.82 6.90
CA GLN A 151 24.27 -11.46 5.56
C GLN A 151 22.78 -11.10 5.55
N ASN A 152 21.95 -11.88 6.25
CA ASN A 152 20.51 -11.61 6.38
C ASN A 152 20.23 -10.28 7.09
N SER A 153 20.96 -9.98 8.17
CA SER A 153 20.88 -8.69 8.86
C SER A 153 21.24 -7.52 7.94
N ARG A 154 22.28 -7.69 7.10
CA ARG A 154 22.65 -6.69 6.09
C ARG A 154 21.56 -6.50 5.04
N TYR A 155 20.96 -7.58 4.53
CA TYR A 155 19.85 -7.48 3.58
C TYR A 155 18.64 -6.78 4.20
N LYS A 156 18.21 -7.17 5.41
CA LYS A 156 17.12 -6.51 6.15
C LYS A 156 17.35 -5.01 6.26
N ARG A 157 18.51 -4.59 6.76
CA ARG A 157 18.87 -3.17 6.93
C ARG A 157 18.88 -2.40 5.61
N ASN A 158 19.43 -2.99 4.54
CA ASN A 158 19.46 -2.35 3.23
C ASN A 158 18.05 -2.17 2.65
N VAL A 159 17.20 -3.18 2.73
CA VAL A 159 15.82 -3.10 2.23
C VAL A 159 15.04 -2.07 3.04
N MET A 160 15.16 -2.07 4.37
CA MET A 160 14.52 -1.07 5.23
C MET A 160 14.90 0.36 4.83
N LYS A 161 16.19 0.61 4.58
CA LYS A 161 16.67 1.91 4.08
C LYS A 161 16.06 2.28 2.73
N LYS A 162 15.99 1.34 1.77
CA LYS A 162 15.44 1.58 0.43
C LYS A 162 13.93 1.80 0.42
N LEU A 163 13.22 1.13 1.32
CA LEU A 163 11.77 1.30 1.49
C LEU A 163 11.42 2.53 2.36
N GLY A 164 12.40 3.11 3.05
CA GLY A 164 12.17 4.23 3.97
C GLY A 164 11.36 3.83 5.20
N VAL A 165 11.61 2.63 5.74
CA VAL A 165 10.90 2.08 6.90
C VAL A 165 11.86 1.80 8.03
N GLN A 166 11.40 2.02 9.27
CA GLN A 166 12.23 1.86 10.47
C GLN A 166 11.84 0.63 11.31
N THR A 167 10.70 0.02 10.99
CA THR A 167 10.12 -1.07 11.75
C THR A 167 10.05 -2.33 10.90
N GLU A 168 10.03 -3.49 11.56
CA GLU A 168 9.82 -4.76 10.88
C GLU A 168 8.42 -4.86 10.27
N VAL A 169 7.39 -4.38 10.99
CA VAL A 169 6.02 -4.37 10.48
C VAL A 169 5.89 -3.48 9.24
N GLY A 170 6.53 -2.31 9.24
CA GLY A 170 6.58 -1.42 8.08
C GLY A 170 7.36 -2.03 6.91
N LEU A 171 8.46 -2.75 7.18
CA LEU A 171 9.20 -3.52 6.17
C LEU A 171 8.30 -4.55 5.47
N LEU A 172 7.61 -5.39 6.25
CA LEU A 172 6.72 -6.41 5.70
C LEU A 172 5.57 -5.77 4.93
N THR A 173 4.88 -4.81 5.57
CA THR A 173 3.72 -4.12 4.99
C THR A 173 4.09 -3.46 3.66
N LYS A 174 5.09 -2.58 3.66
CA LYS A 174 5.43 -1.80 2.47
C LYS A 174 5.90 -2.69 1.32
N PHE A 175 6.69 -3.72 1.63
CA PHE A 175 7.12 -4.68 0.61
C PHE A 175 5.94 -5.46 0.02
N GLN A 176 5.00 -5.93 0.86
CA GLN A 176 3.81 -6.62 0.39
C GLN A 176 2.92 -5.71 -0.46
N LEU A 177 2.71 -4.46 -0.05
CA LEU A 177 1.89 -3.51 -0.81
C LEU A 177 2.51 -3.18 -2.17
N LEU A 178 3.81 -2.90 -2.24
CA LEU A 178 4.50 -2.62 -3.51
C LEU A 178 4.49 -3.80 -4.50
N TYR A 179 4.17 -5.00 -4.01
CA TYR A 179 4.20 -6.22 -4.80
C TYR A 179 2.82 -6.78 -5.14
N LEU A 180 1.89 -6.74 -4.18
CA LEU A 180 0.58 -7.39 -4.26
C LEU A 180 -0.55 -6.40 -4.56
N LEU A 181 -0.37 -5.11 -4.28
CA LEU A 181 -1.42 -4.13 -4.53
C LEU A 181 -1.48 -3.83 -6.03
N ASP A 182 -2.48 -4.39 -6.70
CA ASP A 182 -2.68 -4.14 -8.13
C ASP A 182 -3.32 -2.77 -8.34
N MET A 183 -2.50 -1.78 -8.71
CA MET A 183 -2.93 -0.48 -9.21
C MET A 183 -2.34 -0.32 -10.60
N THR A 184 -3.21 -0.20 -11.60
CA THR A 184 -2.92 -0.43 -13.02
C THR A 184 -1.94 0.53 -13.70
N SER A 185 -1.24 1.43 -13.01
CA SER A 185 -0.13 2.21 -13.60
C SER A 185 0.63 3.14 -12.63
N ARG A 186 0.04 3.57 -11.51
CA ARG A 186 0.51 4.74 -10.71
C ARG A 186 1.18 4.39 -9.37
N GLN A 187 1.91 3.28 -9.27
CA GLN A 187 2.66 2.91 -8.05
C GLN A 187 4.17 2.86 -8.29
N LYS A 188 4.94 3.14 -7.23
CA LYS A 188 6.35 2.72 -7.15
C LYS A 188 6.42 1.21 -7.31
N LYS A 189 7.29 0.73 -8.20
CA LYS A 189 7.51 -0.71 -8.38
C LYS A 189 8.85 -1.11 -7.80
N ILE A 190 8.93 -2.34 -7.30
CA ILE A 190 10.20 -2.97 -6.98
C ILE A 190 10.79 -3.50 -8.30
N ARG A 191 11.97 -3.01 -8.67
CA ARG A 191 12.74 -3.52 -9.82
C ARG A 191 14.04 -4.18 -9.35
N ILE A 192 14.48 -5.18 -10.10
CA ILE A 192 15.74 -5.86 -9.83
C ILE A 192 16.87 -5.01 -10.41
N ARG A 193 17.81 -4.59 -9.56
CA ARG A 193 19.05 -3.95 -10.01
C ARG A 193 19.89 -4.99 -10.76
N SER A 194 19.93 -4.86 -12.08
CA SER A 194 20.86 -5.60 -12.93
C SER A 194 22.28 -5.25 -12.50
N ASN A 195 23.05 -6.26 -12.09
CA ASN A 195 24.47 -6.11 -11.86
C ASN A 195 25.17 -7.09 -12.82
N LYS A 196 25.95 -6.61 -13.79
CA LYS A 196 26.62 -7.43 -14.82
C LYS A 196 27.66 -8.44 -14.25
N ARG A 197 27.75 -8.60 -12.93
CA ARG A 197 28.78 -9.39 -12.22
C ARG A 197 28.21 -10.41 -11.21
N SER A 198 26.91 -10.74 -11.24
CA SER A 198 26.37 -11.78 -10.37
C SER A 198 26.67 -13.18 -10.93
N THR A 199 27.40 -13.98 -10.15
CA THR A 199 27.75 -15.36 -10.46
C THR A 199 26.49 -16.25 -10.45
N GLY A 200 26.25 -16.96 -11.56
CA GLY A 200 24.98 -17.66 -11.87
C GLY A 200 24.49 -18.73 -10.88
N VAL A 201 25.31 -19.13 -9.90
CA VAL A 201 24.94 -20.14 -8.88
C VAL A 201 24.16 -19.53 -7.71
N ARG A 202 24.43 -18.26 -7.33
CA ARG A 202 23.68 -17.59 -6.24
C ARG A 202 22.31 -17.10 -6.70
N GLU A 203 22.15 -16.86 -8.00
CA GLU A 203 20.87 -16.49 -8.58
C GLU A 203 19.92 -17.70 -8.67
N SER A 204 20.40 -18.92 -8.93
CA SER A 204 19.51 -20.09 -9.04
C SER A 204 18.79 -20.44 -7.73
N LEU A 205 19.48 -20.39 -6.59
CA LEU A 205 18.93 -20.64 -5.26
C LEU A 205 17.98 -19.53 -4.78
N ALA A 206 18.27 -18.29 -5.13
CA ALA A 206 17.38 -17.18 -4.79
C ALA A 206 16.17 -17.11 -5.77
N LEU A 207 16.30 -17.65 -7.00
CA LEU A 207 15.20 -17.85 -7.95
C LEU A 207 14.20 -18.91 -7.48
N SER A 208 14.67 -20.00 -6.84
CA SER A 208 13.76 -21.03 -6.31
C SER A 208 12.87 -20.53 -5.17
N LEU A 209 13.22 -19.41 -4.53
CA LEU A 209 12.42 -18.77 -3.47
C LEU A 209 11.39 -17.77 -4.00
N LEU A 210 11.45 -17.40 -5.28
CA LEU A 210 10.48 -16.50 -5.89
C LEU A 210 9.23 -17.26 -6.37
N PRO A 211 8.03 -16.65 -6.25
CA PRO A 211 6.84 -17.20 -6.89
C PRO A 211 7.01 -17.31 -8.43
N GLU A 212 6.44 -18.35 -9.03
CA GLU A 212 6.52 -18.67 -10.47
C GLU A 212 6.16 -17.49 -11.39
N THR A 213 5.26 -16.60 -10.93
CA THR A 213 4.85 -15.39 -11.63
C THR A 213 5.99 -14.39 -11.89
N LEU A 214 7.06 -14.43 -11.08
CA LEU A 214 8.27 -13.61 -11.27
C LEU A 214 9.35 -14.28 -12.10
N LYS A 215 9.41 -15.61 -12.09
CA LYS A 215 10.42 -16.35 -12.87
C LYS A 215 10.26 -16.10 -14.38
N LYS A 216 9.03 -15.81 -14.83
CA LYS A 216 8.69 -15.56 -16.24
C LYS A 216 9.02 -14.14 -16.75
N ARG A 217 9.33 -13.16 -15.88
CA ARG A 217 9.65 -11.77 -16.27
C ARG A 217 11.16 -11.54 -16.49
N ARG A 218 11.84 -12.43 -17.20
CA ARG A 218 13.20 -12.14 -17.68
C ARG A 218 13.12 -11.30 -18.97
N PRO A 219 14.00 -10.29 -19.16
CA PRO A 219 14.28 -9.83 -20.51
C PRO A 219 14.83 -11.03 -21.29
N ARG A 220 14.18 -11.38 -22.40
CA ARG A 220 14.71 -12.38 -23.34
C ARG A 220 16.14 -11.96 -23.69
N GLN A 221 17.12 -12.76 -23.29
CA GLN A 221 18.45 -12.64 -23.88
C GLN A 221 18.24 -12.85 -25.38
N ARG A 222 18.51 -11.81 -26.18
CA ARG A 222 18.66 -11.97 -27.63
C ARG A 222 19.82 -12.95 -27.81
N ILE A 223 19.50 -14.16 -28.24
CA ILE A 223 20.47 -15.05 -28.86
C ILE A 223 20.81 -14.36 -30.18
N MET A 224 22.01 -13.77 -30.28
CA MET A 224 22.58 -13.45 -31.58
C MET A 224 23.05 -14.78 -32.16
N GLN A 225 22.45 -15.17 -33.28
CA GLN A 225 23.04 -16.12 -34.22
C GLN A 225 24.18 -15.43 -34.96
#